data_AF-A0A158M941-F1
#
_entry.id   AF-A0A158M941-F1
#
_cell.length_a   1.000
_cell.length_b   1.000
_cell.length_c   1.000
_cell.angle_alpha   90.00
_cell.angle_beta   90.00
_cell.angle_gamma   90.00
#
_symmetry.space_group_name_H-M   'P 1'
#
loop_
_entity.id
_entity.type
_entity.pdbx_description
1 polymer ?
#
loop_
_entity_poly.entity_id
_entity_poly.type
_entity_poly.pdbx_seq_one_letter_code
_entity_poly.pdbx_strand_id
1 'polypeptide(L)'
;MTETPFFKLTEACAQLSNPTIWRMPDVFAQSLAYFRALLDECRLQARNVYAELEVNGVSVEVVFQIERMKSRLRRIELLLGVWVDPTQKHKHLHLMAELIQSTQALRSVRHLAASSFAHLARRVMERTAQTGEHYIARDGREYREMIKAALGGGLITAATVYIKLAIYGLHAGRFMEGMLASLNYASSFLVIHFAHFTLATKQPAMTGPALAHRLDDTGTAQGRQAFVDDTLAMIRSNAAAIFGNLAAVFPVALAVQWVAVKIFNHPLLSPEKAQQTIDSFSIWGLTPLFAIATGVLLWLSSLVAGWADNWFALHRVHDAMVYNRRLRYALGERGAQRWAAFWQRNISGIAGNVSLGLLLGLGPELVGFFGPQVEVRHVTLSTGSMGAAIGVLGWDVAQTPAFWQAVAGIAAMGVLNVAVSFALSFNLALRSRALKRSDRREISAAVRHAILRSPGSLIWPPRPRNVAAAGGPT
;
A
#
# COMPACT_ATOMS: atom_id res chain seq x y z
N MET A 1 -30.29 20.30 -17.78
CA MET A 1 -29.95 18.93 -18.28
C MET A 1 -29.42 18.92 -19.72
N THR A 2 -29.47 20.03 -20.46
CA THR A 2 -29.06 20.17 -21.88
C THR A 2 -27.59 20.58 -22.11
N GLU A 3 -26.75 20.62 -21.08
CA GLU A 3 -25.41 21.23 -21.17
C GLU A 3 -24.26 20.28 -21.50
N THR A 4 -24.44 18.95 -21.42
CA THR A 4 -23.32 18.04 -21.64
C THR A 4 -23.09 17.77 -23.14
N PRO A 5 -21.83 17.72 -23.61
CA PRO A 5 -21.50 17.49 -25.03
C PRO A 5 -22.02 16.13 -25.54
N PHE A 6 -22.25 15.17 -24.63
CA PHE A 6 -22.77 13.85 -24.95
C PHE A 6 -24.16 13.87 -25.58
N PHE A 7 -25.05 14.78 -25.19
CA PHE A 7 -26.38 14.89 -25.79
C PHE A 7 -26.33 15.42 -27.23
N LYS A 8 -25.32 16.24 -27.54
CA LYS A 8 -25.11 16.82 -28.89
C LYS A 8 -24.53 15.82 -29.89
N LEU A 9 -23.92 14.71 -29.43
CA LEU A 9 -23.34 13.69 -30.30
C LEU A 9 -24.39 13.02 -31.20
N THR A 10 -25.59 12.76 -30.69
CA THR A 10 -26.65 12.10 -31.45
C THR A 10 -27.10 12.95 -32.63
N GLU A 11 -27.32 14.24 -32.40
CA GLU A 11 -27.72 15.20 -33.43
C GLU A 11 -26.62 15.42 -34.46
N ALA A 12 -25.38 15.63 -34.00
CA ALA A 12 -24.24 15.80 -34.90
C ALA A 12 -23.96 14.53 -35.74
N CYS A 13 -24.16 13.33 -35.19
CA CYS A 13 -24.08 12.08 -35.93
C CYS A 13 -25.19 11.96 -36.98
N ALA A 14 -26.42 12.33 -36.64
CA ALA A 14 -27.56 12.32 -37.57
C ALA A 14 -27.34 13.29 -38.74
N GLN A 15 -26.83 14.49 -38.45
CA GLN A 15 -26.45 15.46 -39.49
C GLN A 15 -25.34 14.90 -40.38
N LEU A 16 -24.26 14.35 -39.80
CA LEU A 16 -23.15 13.78 -40.57
C LEU A 16 -23.59 12.57 -41.43
N SER A 17 -24.60 11.82 -40.99
CA SER A 17 -25.15 10.68 -41.72
C SER A 17 -26.14 11.05 -42.84
N ASN A 18 -26.46 12.34 -43.00
CA ASN A 18 -27.40 12.81 -44.02
C ASN A 18 -26.78 12.71 -45.43
N PRO A 19 -27.33 11.89 -46.34
CA PRO A 19 -26.76 11.68 -47.68
C PRO A 19 -26.65 12.95 -48.52
N THR A 20 -27.49 13.95 -48.24
CA THR A 20 -27.48 15.23 -48.94
C THR A 20 -26.18 16.00 -48.70
N ILE A 21 -25.63 15.92 -47.47
CA ILE A 21 -24.40 16.62 -47.09
C ILE A 21 -23.17 15.96 -47.73
N TRP A 22 -23.21 14.65 -48.02
CA TRP A 22 -22.09 13.94 -48.65
C TRP A 22 -21.80 14.44 -50.07
N ARG A 23 -22.78 15.10 -50.70
CA ARG A 23 -22.64 15.72 -52.03
C ARG A 23 -22.07 17.14 -51.97
N MET A 24 -21.88 17.70 -50.76
CA MET A 24 -21.41 19.07 -50.51
C MET A 24 -20.10 19.02 -49.71
N PRO A 25 -18.92 19.02 -50.37
CA PRO A 25 -17.63 18.74 -49.72
C PRO A 25 -17.31 19.66 -48.53
N ASP A 26 -17.57 20.96 -48.66
CA ASP A 26 -17.26 21.94 -47.62
C ASP A 26 -18.17 21.76 -46.38
N VAL A 27 -19.47 21.52 -46.61
CA VAL A 27 -20.46 21.29 -45.56
C VAL A 27 -20.18 19.97 -44.83
N PHE A 28 -19.77 18.93 -45.57
CA PHE A 28 -19.33 17.66 -45.01
C PHE A 28 -18.09 17.82 -44.14
N ALA A 29 -17.07 18.52 -44.64
CA ALA A 29 -15.83 18.77 -43.90
C ALA A 29 -16.08 19.56 -42.60
N GLN A 30 -16.94 20.57 -42.65
CA GLN A 30 -17.33 21.35 -41.47
C GLN A 30 -18.10 20.51 -40.45
N SER A 31 -19.07 19.71 -40.90
CA SER A 31 -19.86 18.80 -40.05
C SER A 31 -18.98 17.74 -39.39
N LEU A 32 -18.01 17.21 -40.14
CA LEU A 32 -17.02 16.25 -39.64
C LEU A 32 -16.09 16.87 -38.60
N ALA A 33 -15.60 18.09 -38.84
CA ALA A 33 -14.76 18.82 -37.90
C ALA A 33 -15.52 19.11 -36.59
N TYR A 34 -16.79 19.55 -36.70
CA TYR A 34 -17.65 19.77 -35.55
C TYR A 34 -17.89 18.47 -34.75
N PHE A 35 -18.18 17.36 -35.42
CA PHE A 35 -18.36 16.06 -34.76
C PHE A 35 -17.09 15.60 -34.02
N ARG A 36 -15.91 15.79 -34.62
CA ARG A 36 -14.62 15.50 -33.96
C ARG A 36 -14.38 16.38 -32.74
N ALA A 37 -14.66 17.68 -32.85
CA ALA A 37 -14.56 18.59 -31.71
C ALA A 37 -15.48 18.19 -30.55
N LEU A 38 -16.71 17.74 -30.84
CA LEU A 38 -17.63 17.21 -29.82
C LEU A 38 -17.10 15.92 -29.17
N LEU A 39 -16.48 15.02 -29.92
CA LEU A 39 -15.84 13.82 -29.35
C LEU A 39 -14.68 14.19 -28.42
N ASP A 40 -13.88 15.19 -28.78
CA ASP A 40 -12.78 15.68 -27.94
C ASP A 40 -13.29 16.35 -26.66
N GLU A 41 -14.35 17.15 -26.74
CA GLU A 41 -15.00 17.73 -25.56
C GLU A 41 -15.59 16.64 -24.65
N CYS A 42 -16.22 15.60 -25.23
CA CYS A 42 -16.68 14.43 -24.46
C CYS A 42 -15.52 13.71 -23.75
N ARG A 43 -14.35 13.59 -24.39
CA ARG A 43 -13.15 13.02 -23.76
C ARG A 43 -12.64 13.89 -22.63
N LEU A 44 -12.68 15.21 -22.78
CA LEU A 44 -12.28 16.15 -21.74
C LEU A 44 -13.20 16.07 -20.54
N GLN A 45 -14.52 16.10 -20.74
CA GLN A 45 -15.50 15.92 -19.67
C GLN A 45 -15.35 14.57 -18.96
N ALA A 46 -15.13 13.49 -19.72
CA ALA A 46 -14.87 12.17 -19.15
C ALA A 46 -13.61 12.16 -18.25
N ARG A 47 -12.59 12.96 -18.55
CA ARG A 47 -11.41 13.14 -17.70
C ARG A 47 -11.74 13.93 -16.44
N ASN A 48 -12.54 14.99 -16.54
CA ASN A 48 -12.93 15.83 -15.40
C ASN A 48 -13.71 15.05 -14.34
N VAL A 49 -14.54 14.08 -14.73
CA VAL A 49 -15.25 13.20 -13.78
C VAL A 49 -14.28 12.41 -12.89
N TYR A 50 -13.07 12.06 -13.38
CA TYR A 50 -12.08 11.39 -12.52
C TYR A 50 -11.60 12.27 -11.37
N ALA A 51 -11.47 13.59 -11.60
CA ALA A 51 -11.04 14.55 -10.59
C ALA A 51 -12.10 14.71 -9.48
N GLU A 52 -13.39 14.71 -9.82
CA GLU A 52 -14.46 14.75 -8.83
C GLU A 52 -14.57 13.46 -8.00
N LEU A 53 -14.30 12.30 -8.62
CA LEU A 53 -14.27 11.00 -7.95
C LEU A 53 -13.13 10.87 -6.94
N GLU A 54 -12.01 11.57 -7.13
CA GLU A 54 -10.89 11.57 -6.18
C GLU A 54 -11.28 12.19 -4.84
N VAL A 55 -12.12 13.23 -4.87
CA VAL A 55 -12.56 13.95 -3.68
C VAL A 55 -13.66 13.18 -2.94
N ASN A 56 -14.63 12.61 -3.68
CA ASN A 56 -15.86 12.08 -3.11
C ASN A 56 -15.86 10.56 -2.86
N GLY A 57 -14.77 9.87 -3.20
CA GLY A 57 -14.70 8.41 -3.15
C GLY A 57 -15.19 7.77 -4.44
N VAL A 58 -14.73 6.55 -4.68
CA VAL A 58 -14.81 5.93 -6.01
C VAL A 58 -15.71 4.70 -5.99
N SER A 59 -16.74 4.72 -6.85
CA SER A 59 -17.56 3.55 -7.17
C SER A 59 -16.96 2.78 -8.35
N VAL A 60 -16.89 1.46 -8.22
CA VAL A 60 -16.49 0.53 -9.29
C VAL A 60 -17.36 0.72 -10.51
N GLU A 61 -18.66 0.86 -10.29
CA GLU A 61 -19.65 1.00 -11.35
C GLU A 61 -19.40 2.29 -12.12
N VAL A 62 -19.19 3.40 -11.43
CA VAL A 62 -18.93 4.69 -12.09
C VAL A 62 -17.63 4.64 -12.89
N VAL A 63 -16.55 4.12 -12.33
CA VAL A 63 -15.27 3.96 -13.08
C VAL A 63 -15.45 3.05 -14.30
N PHE A 64 -16.17 1.94 -14.14
CA PHE A 64 -16.49 1.05 -15.25
C PHE A 64 -17.30 1.74 -16.34
N GLN A 65 -18.31 2.55 -15.98
CA GLN A 65 -19.08 3.32 -16.97
C GLN A 65 -18.21 4.35 -17.68
N ILE A 66 -17.26 5.00 -16.99
CA ILE A 66 -16.35 5.97 -17.62
C ILE A 66 -15.38 5.28 -18.58
N GLU A 67 -14.77 4.14 -18.20
CA GLU A 67 -13.90 3.38 -19.11
C GLU A 67 -14.67 2.84 -20.32
N ARG A 68 -15.90 2.37 -20.10
CA ARG A 68 -16.81 1.96 -21.18
C ARG A 68 -17.13 3.14 -22.10
N MET A 69 -17.36 4.32 -21.54
CA MET A 69 -17.61 5.54 -22.30
C MET A 69 -16.39 5.94 -23.14
N LYS A 70 -15.19 5.95 -22.57
CA LYS A 70 -13.94 6.22 -23.30
C LYS A 70 -13.70 5.22 -24.43
N SER A 71 -13.90 3.93 -24.16
CA SER A 71 -13.80 2.86 -25.17
C SER A 71 -14.79 3.07 -26.32
N ARG A 72 -16.04 3.47 -26.01
CA ARG A 72 -17.06 3.81 -27.01
C ARG A 72 -16.67 5.02 -27.85
N LEU A 73 -16.19 6.10 -27.24
CA LEU A 73 -15.72 7.29 -27.97
C LEU A 73 -14.57 6.96 -28.92
N ARG A 74 -13.59 6.15 -28.46
CA ARG A 74 -12.49 5.69 -29.30
C ARG A 74 -12.97 4.80 -30.45
N ARG A 75 -13.94 3.92 -30.21
CA ARG A 75 -14.55 3.10 -31.26
C ARG A 75 -15.25 3.97 -32.32
N ILE A 76 -15.98 5.01 -31.91
CA ILE A 76 -16.62 5.96 -32.84
C ILE A 76 -15.55 6.60 -33.73
N GLU A 77 -14.43 7.04 -33.17
CA GLU A 77 -13.33 7.65 -33.94
C GLU A 77 -12.66 6.68 -34.93
N LEU A 78 -12.46 5.41 -34.54
CA LEU A 78 -11.94 4.39 -35.46
C LEU A 78 -12.90 4.13 -36.63
N LEU A 79 -14.20 4.03 -36.35
CA LEU A 79 -15.24 3.86 -37.38
C LEU A 79 -15.30 5.08 -38.31
N LEU A 80 -15.27 6.28 -37.74
CA LEU A 80 -15.23 7.55 -38.48
C LEU A 80 -13.99 7.62 -39.39
N GLY A 81 -12.82 7.19 -38.88
CA GLY A 81 -11.57 7.18 -39.64
C GLY A 81 -11.61 6.28 -40.87
N VAL A 82 -12.27 5.12 -40.75
CA VAL A 82 -12.49 4.18 -41.86
C VAL A 82 -13.56 4.67 -42.83
N TRP A 83 -14.63 5.28 -42.31
CA TRP A 83 -15.74 5.75 -43.13
C TRP A 83 -15.38 6.97 -44.00
N VAL A 84 -14.63 7.93 -43.46
CA VAL A 84 -14.22 9.15 -44.18
C VAL A 84 -13.19 8.86 -45.26
N ASP A 85 -12.32 7.88 -45.04
CA ASP A 85 -11.22 7.56 -45.95
C ASP A 85 -11.05 6.04 -46.09
N PRO A 86 -11.94 5.41 -46.88
CA PRO A 86 -12.00 3.96 -47.01
C PRO A 86 -10.82 3.38 -47.79
N THR A 87 -10.04 4.20 -48.49
CA THR A 87 -8.89 3.75 -49.30
C THR A 87 -7.66 3.37 -48.47
N GLN A 88 -7.59 3.86 -47.22
CA GLN A 88 -6.47 3.60 -46.32
C GLN A 88 -6.60 2.21 -45.67
N LYS A 89 -6.01 1.19 -46.31
CA LYS A 89 -6.01 -0.19 -45.81
C LYS A 89 -5.52 -0.34 -44.36
N HIS A 90 -4.60 0.53 -43.91
CA HIS A 90 -4.09 0.49 -42.54
C HIS A 90 -5.15 0.83 -41.48
N LYS A 91 -6.13 1.70 -41.78
CA LYS A 91 -7.22 2.06 -40.85
C LYS A 91 -8.18 0.89 -40.65
N HIS A 92 -8.47 0.15 -41.72
CA HIS A 92 -9.27 -1.08 -41.67
C HIS A 92 -8.58 -2.16 -40.83
N LEU A 93 -7.28 -2.40 -41.06
CA LEU A 93 -6.50 -3.37 -40.29
C LEU A 93 -6.47 -3.01 -38.79
N HIS A 94 -6.28 -1.74 -38.46
CA HIS A 94 -6.32 -1.27 -37.07
C HIS A 94 -7.71 -1.46 -36.43
N LEU A 95 -8.79 -1.14 -37.14
CA LEU A 95 -10.15 -1.38 -36.66
C LEU A 95 -10.43 -2.87 -36.42
N MET A 96 -10.03 -3.74 -37.35
CA MET A 96 -10.19 -5.19 -37.19
C MET A 96 -9.38 -5.71 -36.00
N ALA A 97 -8.13 -5.27 -35.84
CA ALA A 97 -7.30 -5.64 -34.70
C ALA A 97 -7.95 -5.22 -33.36
N GLU A 98 -8.51 -4.01 -33.27
CA GLU A 98 -9.18 -3.51 -32.07
C GLU A 98 -10.47 -4.29 -31.77
N LEU A 99 -11.26 -4.65 -32.79
CA LEU A 99 -12.48 -5.45 -32.65
C LEU A 99 -12.16 -6.88 -32.19
N ILE A 100 -11.11 -7.51 -32.72
CA ILE A 100 -10.64 -8.83 -32.30
C ILE A 100 -10.17 -8.78 -30.84
N GLN A 101 -9.33 -7.81 -30.49
CA GLN A 101 -8.85 -7.63 -29.12
C GLN A 101 -10.02 -7.40 -28.13
N SER A 102 -10.97 -6.54 -28.49
CA SER A 102 -12.15 -6.25 -27.67
C SER A 102 -13.05 -7.48 -27.49
N THR A 103 -13.24 -8.28 -28.55
CA THR A 103 -14.06 -9.51 -28.50
C THR A 103 -13.39 -10.59 -27.64
N GLN A 104 -12.06 -10.72 -27.73
CA GLN A 104 -11.29 -11.62 -26.88
C GLN A 104 -11.32 -11.19 -25.41
N ALA A 105 -11.22 -9.88 -25.15
CA ALA A 105 -11.35 -9.30 -23.82
C ALA A 105 -12.72 -9.60 -23.18
N LEU A 106 -13.81 -9.50 -23.94
CA LEU A 106 -15.17 -9.81 -23.49
C LEU A 106 -15.41 -11.30 -23.19
N ARG A 107 -14.68 -12.21 -23.84
CA ARG A 107 -14.77 -13.65 -23.60
C ARG A 107 -13.96 -14.12 -22.38
N SER A 108 -13.19 -13.24 -21.75
CA SER A 108 -12.30 -13.60 -20.64
C SER A 108 -12.80 -13.06 -19.31
N VAL A 109 -13.34 -13.96 -18.47
CA VAL A 109 -13.69 -13.67 -17.06
C VAL A 109 -12.46 -13.18 -16.30
N ARG A 110 -11.26 -13.74 -16.61
CA ARG A 110 -9.99 -13.29 -16.05
C ARG A 110 -9.67 -11.84 -16.43
N HIS A 111 -9.94 -11.43 -17.68
CA HIS A 111 -9.70 -10.05 -18.12
C HIS A 111 -10.70 -9.07 -17.49
N LEU A 112 -11.97 -9.47 -17.34
CA LEU A 112 -12.99 -8.68 -16.67
C LEU A 112 -12.70 -8.52 -15.17
N ALA A 113 -12.33 -9.61 -14.48
CA ALA A 113 -11.93 -9.59 -13.09
C ALA A 113 -10.64 -8.78 -12.91
N ALA A 114 -9.63 -8.97 -13.77
CA ALA A 114 -8.38 -8.22 -13.71
C ALA A 114 -8.58 -6.72 -13.96
N SER A 115 -9.41 -6.32 -14.92
CA SER A 115 -9.69 -4.90 -15.18
C SER A 115 -10.48 -4.27 -14.03
N SER A 116 -11.58 -4.87 -13.61
CA SER A 116 -12.45 -4.32 -12.55
C SER A 116 -11.73 -4.26 -11.20
N PHE A 117 -11.01 -5.33 -10.83
CA PHE A 117 -10.23 -5.38 -9.59
C PHE A 117 -8.99 -4.48 -9.66
N ALA A 118 -8.34 -4.33 -10.83
CA ALA A 118 -7.22 -3.41 -10.98
C ALA A 118 -7.66 -1.95 -10.88
N HIS A 119 -8.85 -1.57 -11.39
CA HIS A 119 -9.36 -0.22 -11.24
C HIS A 119 -9.70 0.11 -9.78
N LEU A 120 -10.30 -0.83 -9.06
CA LEU A 120 -10.52 -0.75 -7.61
C LEU A 120 -9.22 -0.64 -6.82
N ALA A 121 -8.31 -1.59 -7.02
CA ALA A 121 -7.05 -1.67 -6.31
C ALA A 121 -6.16 -0.45 -6.62
N ARG A 122 -6.20 0.07 -7.85
CA ARG A 122 -5.56 1.34 -8.24
C ARG A 122 -6.05 2.50 -7.37
N ARG A 123 -7.38 2.69 -7.27
CA ARG A 123 -8.00 3.81 -6.54
C ARG A 123 -7.79 3.70 -5.03
N VAL A 124 -7.89 2.49 -4.50
CA VAL A 124 -7.52 2.17 -3.10
C VAL A 124 -6.08 2.60 -2.82
N MET A 125 -5.15 2.38 -3.77
CA MET A 125 -3.73 2.73 -3.60
C MET A 125 -3.41 4.22 -3.78
N GLU A 126 -4.15 4.96 -4.61
CA GLU A 126 -3.98 6.42 -4.75
C GLU A 126 -4.21 7.15 -3.42
N ARG A 127 -5.22 6.74 -2.64
CA ARG A 127 -5.47 7.29 -1.30
C ARG A 127 -4.42 6.86 -0.28
N THR A 128 -3.94 5.63 -0.39
CA THR A 128 -2.85 5.13 0.44
C THR A 128 -1.54 5.90 0.23
N ALA A 129 -1.27 6.37 -0.99
CA ALA A 129 -0.09 7.17 -1.32
C ALA A 129 -0.02 8.47 -0.50
N GLN A 130 -1.15 9.15 -0.28
CA GLN A 130 -1.22 10.39 0.51
C GLN A 130 -0.81 10.16 1.97
N THR A 131 -1.19 9.01 2.55
CA THR A 131 -0.77 8.64 3.91
C THR A 131 0.69 8.20 3.95
N GLY A 132 1.19 7.59 2.86
CA GLY A 132 2.56 7.10 2.73
C GLY A 132 3.65 8.17 2.79
N GLU A 133 3.37 9.39 2.33
CA GLU A 133 4.31 10.52 2.32
C GLU A 133 4.84 10.86 3.72
N HIS A 134 3.99 10.79 4.75
CA HIS A 134 4.38 11.06 6.14
C HIS A 134 5.33 10.02 6.74
N TYR A 135 5.51 8.86 6.09
CA TYR A 135 6.45 7.84 6.52
C TYR A 135 7.85 8.00 5.90
N ILE A 136 8.05 8.98 5.02
CA ILE A 136 9.33 9.25 4.38
C ILE A 136 9.98 10.45 5.08
N ALA A 137 10.92 10.18 6.00
CA ALA A 137 11.72 11.18 6.67
C ALA A 137 12.82 11.72 5.72
N ARG A 138 12.68 12.98 5.31
CA ARG A 138 13.58 13.68 4.40
C ARG A 138 14.71 14.39 5.13
N ASP A 139 14.44 14.92 6.31
CA ASP A 139 15.42 15.64 7.13
C ASP A 139 15.81 14.93 8.44
N GLY A 140 16.78 15.51 9.15
CA GLY A 140 17.29 14.95 10.42
C GLY A 140 16.31 15.07 11.60
N ARG A 141 15.35 16.00 11.57
CA ARG A 141 14.34 16.13 12.61
C ARG A 141 13.28 15.05 12.45
N GLU A 142 12.73 14.91 11.25
CA GLU A 142 11.79 13.84 10.88
C GLU A 142 12.39 12.46 11.17
N TYR A 143 13.69 12.26 10.91
CA TYR A 143 14.39 11.01 11.23
C TYR A 143 14.42 10.71 12.74
N ARG A 144 14.65 11.73 13.60
CA ARG A 144 14.62 11.55 15.06
C ARG A 144 13.21 11.30 15.58
N GLU A 145 12.22 11.99 15.03
CA GLU A 145 10.80 11.76 15.36
C GLU A 145 10.38 10.34 14.98
N MET A 146 10.78 9.85 13.80
CA MET A 146 10.59 8.48 13.34
C MET A 146 11.21 7.45 14.31
N ILE A 147 12.46 7.64 14.74
CA ILE A 147 13.12 6.73 15.69
C ILE A 147 12.38 6.71 17.03
N LYS A 148 11.99 7.87 17.57
CA LYS A 148 11.22 7.94 18.83
C LYS A 148 9.89 7.21 18.72
N ALA A 149 9.15 7.43 17.63
CA ALA A 149 7.91 6.72 17.37
C ALA A 149 8.12 5.21 17.23
N ALA A 150 9.22 4.79 16.61
CA ALA A 150 9.58 3.39 16.44
C ALA A 150 10.01 2.72 17.77
N LEU A 151 10.71 3.42 18.65
CA LEU A 151 11.02 2.91 19.99
C LEU A 151 9.73 2.62 20.78
N GLY A 152 8.75 3.53 20.73
CA GLY A 152 7.43 3.31 21.33
C GLY A 152 6.71 2.10 20.75
N GLY A 153 6.78 1.91 19.42
CA GLY A 153 6.24 0.71 18.76
C GLY A 153 6.89 -0.59 19.24
N GLY A 154 8.21 -0.59 19.41
CA GLY A 154 8.96 -1.73 19.94
C GLY A 154 8.61 -2.06 21.40
N LEU A 155 8.42 -1.02 22.23
CA LEU A 155 8.00 -1.18 23.63
C LEU A 155 6.64 -1.87 23.74
N ILE A 156 5.63 -1.40 23.00
CA ILE A 156 4.31 -2.03 22.98
C ILE A 156 4.40 -3.46 22.44
N THR A 157 5.21 -3.69 21.41
CA THR A 157 5.40 -5.03 20.82
C THR A 157 6.02 -6.02 21.81
N ALA A 158 6.86 -5.57 22.75
CA ALA A 158 7.41 -6.45 23.78
C ALA A 158 6.29 -6.99 24.70
N ALA A 159 5.33 -6.14 25.09
CA ALA A 159 4.14 -6.58 25.81
C ALA A 159 3.30 -7.56 24.98
N THR A 160 3.13 -7.29 23.68
CA THR A 160 2.42 -8.19 22.75
C THR A 160 3.04 -9.60 22.74
N VAL A 161 4.38 -9.70 22.77
CA VAL A 161 5.09 -10.99 22.80
C VAL A 161 4.78 -11.76 24.08
N TYR A 162 4.80 -11.13 25.24
CA TYR A 162 4.47 -11.82 26.50
C TYR A 162 3.01 -12.23 26.60
N ILE A 163 2.08 -11.37 26.17
CA ILE A 163 0.66 -11.73 26.09
C ILE A 163 0.48 -12.93 25.15
N LYS A 164 1.19 -12.95 24.02
CA LYS A 164 1.19 -14.09 23.10
C LYS A 164 1.69 -15.37 23.81
N LEU A 165 2.82 -15.31 24.50
CA LEU A 165 3.36 -16.46 25.24
C LEU A 165 2.36 -16.97 26.30
N ALA A 166 1.70 -16.06 27.02
CA ALA A 166 0.66 -16.41 27.99
C ALA A 166 -0.54 -17.09 27.32
N ILE A 167 -1.01 -16.59 26.17
CA ILE A 167 -2.12 -17.19 25.41
C ILE A 167 -1.80 -18.63 25.00
N TYR A 168 -0.62 -18.89 24.43
CA TYR A 168 -0.21 -20.26 24.06
C TYR A 168 0.08 -21.14 25.28
N GLY A 169 0.41 -20.54 26.44
CA GLY A 169 0.54 -21.24 27.71
C GLY A 169 -0.80 -21.73 28.27
N LEU A 170 -1.95 -21.19 27.82
CA LEU A 170 -3.27 -21.68 28.22
C LEU A 170 -3.61 -23.05 27.61
N HIS A 171 -2.88 -23.49 26.57
CA HIS A 171 -3.13 -24.74 25.84
C HIS A 171 -4.60 -24.87 25.40
N ALA A 172 -5.19 -23.75 24.96
CA ALA A 172 -6.57 -23.73 24.49
C ALA A 172 -6.68 -24.45 23.13
N GLY A 173 -7.90 -24.71 22.67
CA GLY A 173 -8.08 -25.20 21.30
C GLY A 173 -7.47 -24.22 20.29
N ARG A 174 -6.79 -24.74 19.26
CA ARG A 174 -6.06 -23.97 18.23
C ARG A 174 -6.81 -22.76 17.68
N PHE A 175 -8.10 -22.92 17.38
CA PHE A 175 -8.95 -21.81 16.92
C PHE A 175 -9.08 -20.69 17.97
N MET A 176 -9.23 -21.05 19.25
CA MET A 176 -9.30 -20.10 20.36
C MET A 176 -7.95 -19.38 20.55
N GLU A 177 -6.83 -20.09 20.45
CA GLU A 177 -5.49 -19.50 20.50
C GLU A 177 -5.31 -18.50 19.35
N GLY A 178 -5.68 -18.86 18.12
CA GLY A 178 -5.65 -17.96 16.96
C GLY A 178 -6.55 -16.73 17.11
N MET A 179 -7.74 -16.88 17.71
CA MET A 179 -8.64 -15.77 17.99
C MET A 179 -8.08 -14.82 19.07
N LEU A 180 -7.56 -15.36 20.17
CA LEU A 180 -6.93 -14.57 21.24
C LEU A 180 -5.66 -13.88 20.75
N ALA A 181 -4.82 -14.57 19.97
CA ALA A 181 -3.63 -13.99 19.34
C ALA A 181 -4.02 -12.85 18.38
N SER A 182 -5.10 -13.02 17.61
CA SER A 182 -5.62 -11.96 16.73
C SER A 182 -6.06 -10.73 17.51
N LEU A 183 -6.78 -10.93 18.61
CA LEU A 183 -7.21 -9.83 19.47
C LEU A 183 -6.01 -9.12 20.11
N ASN A 184 -5.00 -9.87 20.56
CA ASN A 184 -3.76 -9.32 21.09
C ASN A 184 -3.03 -8.47 20.03
N TYR A 185 -2.85 -8.99 18.82
CA TYR A 185 -2.20 -8.25 17.74
C TYR A 185 -3.00 -7.02 17.31
N ALA A 186 -4.30 -7.15 17.07
CA ALA A 186 -5.16 -6.02 16.69
C ALA A 186 -5.16 -4.92 17.75
N SER A 187 -5.30 -5.28 19.03
CA SER A 187 -5.26 -4.33 20.14
C SER A 187 -3.91 -3.63 20.23
N SER A 188 -2.81 -4.40 20.14
CA SER A 188 -1.45 -3.85 20.17
C SER A 188 -1.20 -2.87 19.02
N PHE A 189 -1.61 -3.22 17.80
CA PHE A 189 -1.45 -2.35 16.64
C PHE A 189 -2.33 -1.10 16.71
N LEU A 190 -3.52 -1.19 17.31
CA LEU A 190 -4.36 -0.02 17.58
C LEU A 190 -3.75 0.89 18.64
N VAL A 191 -3.18 0.33 19.71
CA VAL A 191 -2.45 1.12 20.72
C VAL A 191 -1.27 1.85 20.09
N ILE A 192 -0.47 1.16 19.27
CA ILE A 192 0.64 1.79 18.52
C ILE A 192 0.11 2.92 17.64
N HIS A 193 -0.99 2.69 16.91
CA HIS A 193 -1.61 3.68 16.03
C HIS A 193 -2.11 4.92 16.77
N PHE A 194 -2.87 4.76 17.85
CA PHE A 194 -3.43 5.88 18.60
C PHE A 194 -2.39 6.60 19.47
N ALA A 195 -1.30 5.93 19.84
CA ALA A 195 -0.15 6.57 20.50
C ALA A 195 0.77 7.31 19.52
N HIS A 196 0.46 7.32 18.22
CA HIS A 196 1.32 7.86 17.16
C HIS A 196 2.71 7.20 17.13
N PHE A 197 2.80 5.96 17.60
CA PHE A 197 3.99 5.14 17.46
C PHE A 197 4.03 4.46 16.09
N THR A 198 5.22 4.00 15.71
CA THR A 198 5.46 3.42 14.40
C THR A 198 5.78 1.94 14.52
N LEU A 199 5.04 1.11 13.78
CA LEU A 199 5.40 -0.27 13.50
C LEU A 199 6.00 -0.34 12.09
N ALA A 200 7.30 -0.62 12.02
CA ALA A 200 8.10 -0.40 10.81
C ALA A 200 7.60 -1.19 9.59
N THR A 201 7.22 -2.44 9.79
CA THR A 201 6.81 -3.37 8.73
C THR A 201 5.50 -3.00 8.04
N LYS A 202 4.69 -2.09 8.60
CA LYS A 202 3.46 -1.58 7.96
C LYS A 202 3.75 -0.48 6.93
N GLN A 203 4.82 0.28 7.13
CA GLN A 203 5.16 1.45 6.30
C GLN A 203 5.41 1.11 4.82
N PRO A 204 6.12 0.03 4.45
CA PRO A 204 6.49 -0.25 3.06
C PRO A 204 5.29 -0.44 2.13
N ALA A 205 4.18 -0.97 2.67
CA ALA A 205 2.92 -1.10 1.94
C ALA A 205 2.32 0.26 1.57
N MET A 206 2.57 1.30 2.38
CA MET A 206 2.06 2.65 2.20
C MET A 206 3.01 3.55 1.40
N THR A 207 4.32 3.37 1.54
CA THR A 207 5.33 4.18 0.84
C THR A 207 5.51 3.77 -0.62
N GLY A 208 5.23 2.50 -0.98
CA GLY A 208 5.27 2.04 -2.38
C GLY A 208 4.41 2.88 -3.33
N PRO A 209 3.10 3.06 -3.06
CA PRO A 209 2.23 3.89 -3.88
C PRO A 209 2.67 5.36 -3.93
N ALA A 210 3.16 5.91 -2.82
CA ALA A 210 3.70 7.28 -2.75
C ALA A 210 4.90 7.45 -3.69
N LEU A 211 5.86 6.53 -3.64
CA LEU A 211 7.03 6.56 -4.53
C LEU A 211 6.63 6.37 -6.00
N ALA A 212 5.63 5.52 -6.28
CA ALA A 212 5.11 5.37 -7.63
C ALA A 212 4.51 6.68 -8.18
N HIS A 213 3.96 7.55 -7.31
CA HIS A 213 3.44 8.85 -7.73
C HIS A 213 4.51 9.82 -8.21
N ARG A 214 5.70 9.77 -7.62
CA ARG A 214 6.85 10.60 -8.01
C ARG A 214 7.43 10.23 -9.38
N LEU A 215 7.02 9.11 -9.96
CA LEU A 215 7.47 8.69 -11.29
C LEU A 215 6.94 9.60 -12.41
N ASP A 216 5.82 10.28 -12.22
CA ASP A 216 5.26 11.16 -13.26
C ASP A 216 6.20 12.31 -13.63
N ASP A 217 6.99 12.79 -12.66
CA ASP A 217 7.88 13.93 -12.85
C ASP A 217 9.26 13.55 -13.43
N THR A 218 9.52 12.25 -13.62
CA THR A 218 10.84 11.70 -14.05
C THR A 218 11.21 11.97 -15.50
N GLY A 219 10.32 12.61 -16.28
CA GLY A 219 10.64 13.08 -17.63
C GLY A 219 11.81 14.08 -17.66
N THR A 220 12.03 14.81 -16.56
CA THR A 220 13.13 15.78 -16.42
C THR A 220 14.29 15.22 -15.60
N ALA A 221 15.51 15.74 -15.81
CA ALA A 221 16.67 15.36 -14.99
C ALA A 221 16.47 15.69 -13.50
N GLN A 222 15.81 16.82 -13.20
CA GLN A 222 15.48 17.22 -11.84
C GLN A 222 14.48 16.26 -11.19
N GLY A 223 13.43 15.85 -11.89
CA GLY A 223 12.47 14.88 -11.38
C GLY A 223 13.07 13.49 -11.18
N ARG A 224 14.00 13.06 -12.04
CA ARG A 224 14.78 11.81 -11.81
C ARG A 224 15.61 11.89 -10.53
N GLN A 225 16.28 13.02 -10.29
CA GLN A 225 17.06 13.21 -9.07
C GLN A 225 16.16 13.19 -7.83
N ALA A 226 15.03 13.92 -7.86
CA ALA A 226 14.07 13.94 -6.76
C ALA A 226 13.51 12.54 -6.46
N PHE A 227 13.21 11.74 -7.49
CA PHE A 227 12.77 10.35 -7.33
C PHE A 227 13.85 9.48 -6.64
N VAL A 228 15.11 9.64 -7.03
CA VAL A 228 16.23 8.92 -6.39
C VAL A 228 16.37 9.35 -4.92
N ASP A 229 16.31 10.65 -4.65
CA ASP A 229 16.42 11.19 -3.29
C ASP A 229 15.26 10.70 -2.39
N ASP A 230 14.02 10.72 -2.88
CA ASP A 230 12.86 10.17 -2.17
C ASP A 230 12.98 8.64 -1.96
N THR A 231 13.52 7.91 -2.93
CA THR A 231 13.79 6.46 -2.79
C THR A 231 14.79 6.20 -1.67
N LEU A 232 15.89 6.95 -1.62
CA LEU A 232 16.90 6.83 -0.56
C LEU A 232 16.34 7.22 0.81
N ALA A 233 15.56 8.32 0.88
CA ALA A 233 14.90 8.75 2.10
C ALA A 233 13.91 7.69 2.62
N MET A 234 13.17 7.03 1.72
CA MET A 234 12.25 5.95 2.07
C MET A 234 12.99 4.72 2.60
N ILE A 235 14.06 4.26 1.93
CA ILE A 235 14.87 3.12 2.42
C ILE A 235 15.42 3.43 3.82
N ARG A 236 15.93 4.64 4.01
CA ARG A 236 16.44 5.12 5.29
C ARG A 236 15.37 5.17 6.38
N SER A 237 14.18 5.63 6.04
CA SER A 237 13.06 5.71 6.99
C SER A 237 12.60 4.32 7.44
N ASN A 238 12.47 3.39 6.50
CA ASN A 238 12.16 1.99 6.80
C ASN A 238 13.24 1.35 7.68
N ALA A 239 14.53 1.55 7.35
CA ALA A 239 15.63 1.05 8.16
C ALA A 239 15.59 1.61 9.60
N ALA A 240 15.45 2.93 9.73
CA ALA A 240 15.37 3.60 11.04
C ALA A 240 14.20 3.11 11.88
N ALA A 241 13.03 2.90 11.27
CA ALA A 241 11.87 2.36 11.97
C ALA A 241 12.09 0.92 12.43
N ILE A 242 12.69 0.05 11.59
CA ILE A 242 12.99 -1.34 11.97
C ILE A 242 14.00 -1.35 13.11
N PHE A 243 15.12 -0.63 12.98
CA PHE A 243 16.13 -0.55 14.04
C PHE A 243 15.55 0.02 15.33
N GLY A 244 14.72 1.07 15.26
CA GLY A 244 14.04 1.63 16.43
C GLY A 244 13.11 0.63 17.11
N ASN A 245 12.29 -0.11 16.36
CA ASN A 245 11.47 -1.19 16.91
C ASN A 245 12.34 -2.27 17.60
N LEU A 246 13.41 -2.72 16.94
CA LEU A 246 14.30 -3.78 17.42
C LEU A 246 15.08 -3.35 18.67
N ALA A 247 15.61 -2.12 18.67
CA ALA A 247 16.37 -1.54 19.77
C ALA A 247 15.53 -1.34 21.04
N ALA A 248 14.21 -1.26 20.93
CA ALA A 248 13.32 -1.25 22.10
C ALA A 248 12.83 -2.66 22.46
N VAL A 249 12.33 -3.44 21.49
CA VAL A 249 11.67 -4.72 21.78
C VAL A 249 12.62 -5.75 22.38
N PHE A 250 13.87 -5.81 21.90
CA PHE A 250 14.86 -6.78 22.35
C PHE A 250 15.25 -6.58 23.83
N PRO A 251 15.77 -5.41 24.25
CA PRO A 251 16.19 -5.22 25.64
C PRO A 251 15.00 -5.22 26.59
N VAL A 252 13.84 -4.70 26.20
CA VAL A 252 12.64 -4.74 27.05
C VAL A 252 12.20 -6.18 27.26
N ALA A 253 12.15 -7.00 26.20
CA ALA A 253 11.79 -8.40 26.34
C ALA A 253 12.77 -9.14 27.27
N LEU A 254 14.07 -8.95 27.08
CA LEU A 254 15.10 -9.54 27.93
C LEU A 254 14.97 -9.09 29.39
N ALA A 255 14.76 -7.79 29.63
CA ALA A 255 14.61 -7.22 30.97
C ALA A 255 13.37 -7.77 31.70
N VAL A 256 12.23 -7.86 31.00
CA VAL A 256 11.00 -8.43 31.57
C VAL A 256 11.22 -9.90 31.97
N GLN A 257 11.91 -10.69 31.14
CA GLN A 257 12.20 -12.09 31.48
C GLN A 257 13.09 -12.18 32.71
N TRP A 258 14.15 -11.36 32.74
CA TRP A 258 15.10 -11.33 33.86
C TRP A 258 14.41 -10.93 35.18
N VAL A 259 13.55 -9.90 35.14
CA VAL A 259 12.75 -9.48 36.30
C VAL A 259 11.79 -10.59 36.73
N ALA A 260 11.14 -11.26 35.78
CA ALA A 260 10.21 -12.33 36.09
C ALA A 260 10.89 -13.52 36.80
N VAL A 261 12.07 -13.94 36.33
CA VAL A 261 12.86 -14.99 37.01
C VAL A 261 13.23 -14.58 38.43
N LYS A 262 13.61 -13.31 38.65
CA LYS A 262 13.96 -12.79 39.99
C LYS A 262 12.78 -12.71 40.95
N ILE A 263 11.58 -12.39 40.47
CA ILE A 263 10.39 -12.22 41.31
C ILE A 263 9.68 -13.55 41.56
N PHE A 264 9.50 -14.36 40.51
CA PHE A 264 8.68 -15.57 40.57
C PHE A 264 9.49 -16.85 40.83
N ASN A 265 10.82 -16.79 40.80
CA ASN A 265 11.73 -17.95 40.91
C ASN A 265 11.52 -19.03 39.83
N HIS A 266 10.73 -18.75 38.80
CA HIS A 266 10.57 -19.59 37.62
C HIS A 266 10.47 -18.71 36.36
N PRO A 267 11.00 -19.18 35.21
CA PRO A 267 10.92 -18.41 33.97
C PRO A 267 9.49 -18.44 33.41
N LEU A 268 9.06 -17.35 32.77
CA LEU A 268 7.77 -17.26 32.06
C LEU A 268 7.69 -18.19 30.83
N LEU A 269 8.82 -18.74 30.41
CA LEU A 269 8.97 -19.61 29.26
C LEU A 269 9.90 -20.76 29.67
N SER A 270 9.52 -22.00 29.38
CA SER A 270 10.39 -23.14 29.71
C SER A 270 11.69 -23.10 28.91
N PRO A 271 12.82 -23.60 29.46
CA PRO A 271 14.09 -23.68 28.73
C PRO A 271 13.96 -24.42 27.39
N GLU A 272 13.19 -25.50 27.34
CA GLU A 272 12.96 -26.27 26.11
C GLU A 272 12.24 -25.43 25.06
N LYS A 273 11.23 -24.65 25.47
CA LYS A 273 10.49 -23.78 24.55
C LYS A 273 11.33 -22.60 24.08
N ALA A 274 12.21 -22.08 24.95
CA ALA A 274 13.19 -21.06 24.57
C ALA A 274 14.15 -21.58 23.50
N GLN A 275 14.68 -22.80 23.65
CA GLN A 275 15.56 -23.41 22.67
C GLN A 275 14.83 -23.66 21.34
N GLN A 276 13.64 -24.26 21.38
CA GLN A 276 12.79 -24.45 20.19
C GLN A 276 12.50 -23.14 19.47
N THR A 277 12.30 -22.04 20.20
CA THR A 277 12.05 -20.72 19.61
C THR A 277 13.24 -20.27 18.77
N ILE A 278 14.46 -20.41 19.29
CA ILE A 278 15.71 -20.07 18.58
C ILE A 278 15.88 -20.95 17.34
N ASP A 279 15.73 -22.26 17.49
CA ASP A 279 15.89 -23.21 16.38
C ASP A 279 14.86 -22.94 15.26
N SER A 280 13.63 -22.56 15.64
CA SER A 280 12.56 -22.25 14.70
C SER A 280 12.84 -21.01 13.84
N PHE A 281 13.78 -20.15 14.23
CA PHE A 281 14.14 -18.94 13.50
C PHE A 281 15.30 -19.13 12.51
N SER A 282 15.83 -20.35 12.36
CA SER A 282 16.95 -20.61 11.44
C SER A 282 16.65 -20.13 10.02
N ILE A 283 17.63 -19.45 9.40
CA ILE A 283 17.56 -18.97 8.01
C ILE A 283 17.44 -20.11 6.98
N TRP A 284 17.97 -21.28 7.30
CA TRP A 284 17.95 -22.45 6.41
C TRP A 284 16.62 -23.24 6.49
N GLY A 285 15.78 -22.91 7.47
CA GLY A 285 14.45 -23.51 7.62
C GLY A 285 13.39 -22.83 6.76
N LEU A 286 12.12 -23.03 7.12
CA LEU A 286 10.95 -22.41 6.46
C LEU A 286 10.77 -20.92 6.80
N THR A 287 11.63 -20.38 7.67
CA THR A 287 11.60 -18.98 8.13
C THR A 287 11.49 -17.97 6.97
N PRO A 288 12.31 -18.03 5.90
CA PRO A 288 12.20 -17.08 4.79
C PRO A 288 10.86 -17.17 4.06
N LEU A 289 10.33 -18.37 3.86
CA LEU A 289 9.05 -18.59 3.19
C LEU A 289 7.89 -17.97 4.00
N PHE A 290 7.88 -18.20 5.30
CA PHE A 290 6.89 -17.61 6.20
C PHE A 290 7.05 -16.08 6.35
N ALA A 291 8.28 -15.56 6.24
CA ALA A 291 8.51 -14.12 6.21
C ALA A 291 7.96 -13.47 4.93
N ILE A 292 8.09 -14.15 3.78
CA ILE A 292 7.46 -13.74 2.51
C ILE A 292 5.93 -13.72 2.69
N ALA A 293 5.34 -14.79 3.22
CA ALA A 293 3.90 -14.86 3.48
C ALA A 293 3.44 -13.70 4.38
N THR A 294 4.20 -13.40 5.44
CA THR A 294 3.94 -12.26 6.32
C THR A 294 4.00 -10.92 5.56
N GLY A 295 4.93 -10.76 4.63
CA GLY A 295 4.99 -9.61 3.71
C GLY A 295 3.74 -9.45 2.84
N VAL A 296 3.17 -10.57 2.36
CA VAL A 296 1.88 -10.57 1.63
C VAL A 296 0.74 -10.12 2.54
N LEU A 297 0.68 -10.63 3.79
CA LEU A 297 -0.35 -10.23 4.75
C LEU A 297 -0.28 -8.74 5.10
N LEU A 298 0.92 -8.19 5.25
CA LEU A 298 1.15 -6.74 5.44
C LEU A 298 0.57 -5.94 4.26
N TRP A 299 0.85 -6.37 3.02
CA TRP A 299 0.27 -5.75 1.83
C TRP A 299 -1.26 -5.89 1.78
N LEU A 300 -1.82 -7.07 2.03
CA LEU A 300 -3.27 -7.28 2.06
C LEU A 300 -3.97 -6.36 3.07
N SER A 301 -3.40 -6.19 4.27
CA SER A 301 -3.95 -5.29 5.28
C SER A 301 -3.98 -3.82 4.82
N SER A 302 -3.02 -3.39 4.00
CA SER A 302 -3.01 -2.04 3.41
C SER A 302 -4.11 -1.85 2.38
N LEU A 303 -4.47 -2.90 1.63
CA LEU A 303 -5.62 -2.86 0.72
C LEU A 303 -6.93 -2.75 1.49
N VAL A 304 -7.07 -3.46 2.62
CA VAL A 304 -8.25 -3.34 3.50
C VAL A 304 -8.34 -1.92 4.07
N ALA A 305 -7.22 -1.32 4.46
CA ALA A 305 -7.16 0.07 4.93
C ALA A 305 -7.68 1.05 3.88
N GLY A 306 -7.14 1.02 2.66
CA GLY A 306 -7.58 1.92 1.60
C GLY A 306 -8.99 1.61 1.08
N TRP A 307 -9.43 0.34 1.13
CA TRP A 307 -10.82 -0.04 0.85
C TRP A 307 -11.79 0.58 1.87
N ALA A 308 -11.48 0.48 3.17
CA ALA A 308 -12.32 1.04 4.22
C ALA A 308 -12.41 2.57 4.12
N ASP A 309 -11.29 3.22 3.81
CA ASP A 309 -11.24 4.66 3.57
C ASP A 309 -12.09 5.09 2.36
N ASN A 310 -11.95 4.38 1.24
CA ASN A 310 -12.79 4.61 0.05
C ASN A 310 -14.27 4.35 0.34
N TRP A 311 -14.60 3.26 1.03
CA TRP A 311 -15.97 2.92 1.40
C TRP A 311 -16.62 4.00 2.26
N PHE A 312 -15.87 4.54 3.24
CA PHE A 312 -16.30 5.61 4.13
C PHE A 312 -16.62 6.91 3.37
N ALA A 313 -15.78 7.26 2.38
CA ALA A 313 -16.00 8.42 1.52
C ALA A 313 -17.18 8.19 0.55
N LEU A 314 -17.19 7.06 -0.15
CA LEU A 314 -18.19 6.71 -1.16
C LEU A 314 -19.61 6.74 -0.60
N HIS A 315 -19.83 6.20 0.59
CA HIS A 315 -21.15 6.19 1.24
C HIS A 315 -21.44 7.46 2.04
N ARG A 316 -20.57 8.48 1.93
CA ARG A 316 -20.64 9.74 2.69
C ARG A 316 -20.92 9.50 4.16
N VAL A 317 -20.25 8.50 4.75
CA VAL A 317 -20.51 8.05 6.13
C VAL A 317 -20.24 9.17 7.12
N HIS A 318 -19.28 10.05 6.81
CA HIS A 318 -19.07 11.30 7.55
C HIS A 318 -20.38 12.09 7.70
N ASP A 319 -21.02 12.44 6.58
CA ASP A 319 -22.24 13.26 6.57
C ASP A 319 -23.40 12.50 7.23
N ALA A 320 -23.52 11.19 6.96
CA ALA A 320 -24.51 10.33 7.59
C ALA A 320 -24.39 10.34 9.12
N MET A 321 -23.17 10.33 9.67
CA MET A 321 -22.94 10.47 11.11
C MET A 321 -23.23 11.88 11.62
N VAL A 322 -22.75 12.92 10.91
CA VAL A 322 -22.96 14.32 11.30
C VAL A 322 -24.44 14.64 11.42
N TYR A 323 -25.28 14.18 10.49
CA TYR A 323 -26.71 14.46 10.45
C TYR A 323 -27.59 13.39 11.11
N ASN A 324 -27.00 12.35 11.72
CA ASN A 324 -27.77 11.29 12.37
C ASN A 324 -28.53 11.85 13.60
N ARG A 325 -29.85 11.73 13.60
CA ARG A 325 -30.71 12.22 14.69
C ARG A 325 -30.37 11.61 16.05
N ARG A 326 -30.05 10.31 16.13
CA ARG A 326 -29.71 9.64 17.39
C ARG A 326 -28.35 10.10 17.91
N LEU A 327 -27.37 10.26 17.01
CA LEU A 327 -26.04 10.70 17.40
C LEU A 327 -26.04 12.17 17.85
N ARG A 328 -26.77 13.04 17.13
CA ARG A 328 -26.98 14.44 17.53
C ARG A 328 -27.72 14.56 18.86
N TYR A 329 -28.70 13.68 19.11
CA TYR A 329 -29.41 13.66 20.39
C TYR A 329 -28.48 13.23 21.54
N ALA A 330 -27.64 12.22 21.34
CA ALA A 330 -26.76 11.69 22.38
C ALA A 330 -25.51 12.55 22.66
N LEU A 331 -24.88 13.11 21.63
CA LEU A 331 -23.59 13.81 21.74
C LEU A 331 -23.69 15.33 21.46
N GLY A 332 -24.85 15.82 21.05
CA GLY A 332 -25.02 17.17 20.50
C GLY A 332 -24.47 17.30 19.08
N GLU A 333 -24.71 18.44 18.43
CA GLU A 333 -24.24 18.70 17.06
C GLU A 333 -22.71 18.75 16.96
N ARG A 334 -22.06 19.46 17.89
CA ARG A 334 -20.59 19.53 17.95
C ARG A 334 -19.97 18.17 18.25
N GLY A 335 -20.62 17.34 19.09
CA GLY A 335 -20.15 15.99 19.40
C GLY A 335 -20.27 15.05 18.20
N ALA A 336 -21.39 15.09 17.47
CA ALA A 336 -21.57 14.34 16.23
C ALA A 336 -20.52 14.72 15.17
N GLN A 337 -20.21 16.01 15.02
CA GLN A 337 -19.13 16.48 14.13
C GLN A 337 -17.75 15.96 14.53
N ARG A 338 -17.39 16.05 15.82
CA ARG A 338 -16.11 15.53 16.31
C ARG A 338 -16.00 14.02 16.12
N TRP A 339 -17.08 13.28 16.37
CA TRP A 339 -17.12 11.84 16.18
C TRP A 339 -16.95 11.44 14.72
N ALA A 340 -17.67 12.13 13.81
CA ALA A 340 -17.52 11.90 12.38
C ALA A 340 -16.09 12.21 11.89
N ALA A 341 -15.51 13.32 12.35
CA ALA A 341 -14.14 13.70 12.04
C ALA A 341 -13.10 12.70 12.61
N PHE A 342 -13.34 12.12 13.79
CA PHE A 342 -12.49 11.07 14.35
C PHE A 342 -12.44 9.85 13.43
N TRP A 343 -13.61 9.34 13.01
CA TRP A 343 -13.69 8.21 12.10
C TRP A 343 -13.10 8.51 10.73
N GLN A 344 -13.36 9.69 10.17
CA GLN A 344 -12.78 10.10 8.89
C GLN A 344 -11.25 10.06 8.92
N ARG A 345 -10.62 10.46 10.03
CA ARG A 345 -9.15 10.45 10.18
C ARG A 345 -8.59 9.07 10.49
N ASN A 346 -9.35 8.19 11.16
CA ASN A 346 -8.82 6.95 11.72
C ASN A 346 -9.32 5.67 11.06
N ILE A 347 -10.39 5.69 10.25
CA ILE A 347 -11.02 4.47 9.71
C ILE A 347 -10.02 3.61 8.92
N SER A 348 -9.20 4.23 8.07
CA SER A 348 -8.14 3.56 7.32
C SER A 348 -7.12 2.87 8.25
N GLY A 349 -6.63 3.61 9.25
CA GLY A 349 -5.68 3.13 10.24
C GLY A 349 -6.23 1.96 11.07
N ILE A 350 -7.47 2.11 11.57
CA ILE A 350 -8.19 1.10 12.34
C ILE A 350 -8.39 -0.16 11.50
N ALA A 351 -8.99 -0.04 10.31
CA ALA A 351 -9.27 -1.18 9.45
C ALA A 351 -7.97 -1.91 9.05
N GLY A 352 -6.90 -1.18 8.72
CA GLY A 352 -5.60 -1.77 8.41
C GLY A 352 -4.97 -2.51 9.59
N ASN A 353 -5.00 -1.94 10.79
CA ASN A 353 -4.40 -2.58 11.97
C ASN A 353 -5.22 -3.78 12.47
N VAL A 354 -6.55 -3.66 12.50
CA VAL A 354 -7.44 -4.74 12.90
C VAL A 354 -7.35 -5.90 11.91
N SER A 355 -7.41 -5.63 10.61
CA SER A 355 -7.25 -6.67 9.58
C SER A 355 -5.88 -7.34 9.65
N LEU A 356 -4.79 -6.58 9.84
CA LEU A 356 -3.47 -7.16 10.04
C LEU A 356 -3.44 -8.07 11.27
N GLY A 357 -3.98 -7.62 12.41
CA GLY A 357 -4.04 -8.42 13.63
C GLY A 357 -4.79 -9.74 13.44
N LEU A 358 -5.96 -9.68 12.79
CA LEU A 358 -6.76 -10.86 12.44
C LEU A 358 -6.02 -11.79 11.47
N LEU A 359 -5.39 -11.26 10.43
CA LEU A 359 -4.64 -12.04 9.44
C LEU A 359 -3.43 -12.74 10.08
N LEU A 360 -2.72 -12.09 11.00
CA LEU A 360 -1.55 -12.68 11.65
C LEU A 360 -1.91 -13.70 12.74
N GLY A 361 -3.06 -13.55 13.42
CA GLY A 361 -3.48 -14.50 14.46
C GLY A 361 -4.27 -15.68 13.92
N LEU A 362 -5.34 -15.44 13.15
CA LEU A 362 -6.21 -16.49 12.61
C LEU A 362 -5.67 -17.14 11.33
N GLY A 363 -4.87 -16.41 10.53
CA GLY A 363 -4.35 -16.90 9.26
C GLY A 363 -3.62 -18.25 9.37
N PRO A 364 -2.63 -18.40 10.29
CA PRO A 364 -1.99 -19.67 10.60
C PRO A 364 -2.96 -20.82 10.88
N GLU A 365 -3.98 -20.58 11.71
CA GLU A 365 -4.91 -21.64 12.12
C GLU A 365 -5.88 -22.02 10.99
N LEU A 366 -6.31 -21.05 10.19
CA LEU A 366 -7.14 -21.31 9.01
C LEU A 366 -6.37 -22.12 7.96
N VAL A 367 -5.11 -21.77 7.67
CA VAL A 367 -4.30 -22.53 6.71
C VAL A 367 -3.91 -23.90 7.25
N GLY A 368 -3.61 -23.98 8.56
CA GLY A 368 -3.32 -25.24 9.24
C GLY A 368 -4.47 -26.25 9.22
N PHE A 369 -5.71 -25.81 8.97
CA PHE A 369 -6.84 -26.71 8.72
C PHE A 369 -6.77 -27.40 7.35
N PHE A 370 -6.22 -26.73 6.33
CA PHE A 370 -6.19 -27.21 4.94
C PHE A 370 -4.82 -27.75 4.51
N GLY A 371 -3.79 -27.71 5.35
CA GLY A 371 -2.44 -28.13 4.96
C GLY A 371 -1.35 -27.91 6.01
N PRO A 372 -0.10 -27.61 5.58
CA PRO A 372 1.05 -27.55 6.47
C PRO A 372 0.92 -26.44 7.51
N GLN A 373 1.55 -26.64 8.67
CA GLN A 373 1.62 -25.65 9.74
C GLN A 373 2.32 -24.39 9.21
N VAL A 374 1.58 -23.28 9.11
CA VAL A 374 2.11 -21.98 8.70
C VAL A 374 2.32 -21.15 9.94
N GLU A 375 3.51 -20.58 10.09
CA GLU A 375 3.79 -19.65 11.18
C GLU A 375 3.93 -18.24 10.65
N VAL A 376 3.57 -17.25 11.47
CA VAL A 376 3.87 -15.85 11.17
C VAL A 376 5.29 -15.52 11.62
N ARG A 377 6.12 -15.11 10.66
CA ARG A 377 7.50 -14.67 10.89
C ARG A 377 7.61 -13.17 10.62
N HIS A 378 7.43 -12.42 11.70
CA HIS A 378 7.47 -10.96 11.72
C HIS A 378 8.68 -10.47 12.51
N VAL A 379 9.54 -9.68 11.89
CA VAL A 379 10.84 -9.29 12.47
C VAL A 379 10.76 -8.77 13.92
N THR A 380 9.86 -7.84 14.23
CA THR A 380 9.75 -7.25 15.59
C THR A 380 9.29 -8.26 16.64
N LEU A 381 8.25 -9.07 16.33
CA LEU A 381 7.74 -10.09 17.24
C LEU A 381 8.80 -11.19 17.46
N SER A 382 9.44 -11.65 16.40
CA SER A 382 10.52 -12.65 16.47
C SER A 382 11.72 -12.15 17.26
N THR A 383 12.07 -10.86 17.13
CA THR A 383 13.14 -10.25 17.92
C THR A 383 12.79 -10.21 19.41
N GLY A 384 11.54 -9.85 19.76
CA GLY A 384 11.08 -9.90 21.14
C GLY A 384 11.09 -11.33 21.71
N SER A 385 10.65 -12.32 20.94
CA SER A 385 10.73 -13.73 21.34
C SER A 385 12.16 -14.22 21.50
N MET A 386 13.10 -13.75 20.67
CA MET A 386 14.54 -14.00 20.83
C MET A 386 15.06 -13.38 22.13
N GLY A 387 14.71 -12.13 22.44
CA GLY A 387 15.09 -11.48 23.70
C GLY A 387 14.56 -12.22 24.94
N ALA A 388 13.31 -12.69 24.89
CA ALA A 388 12.74 -13.52 25.94
C ALA A 388 13.46 -14.87 26.07
N ALA A 389 13.78 -15.54 24.96
CA ALA A 389 14.50 -16.83 24.96
C ALA A 389 15.92 -16.71 25.54
N ILE A 390 16.67 -15.66 25.18
CA ILE A 390 17.99 -15.37 25.76
C ILE A 390 17.86 -15.06 27.26
N GLY A 391 16.80 -14.36 27.68
CA GLY A 391 16.53 -14.10 29.09
C GLY A 391 16.29 -15.38 29.92
N VAL A 392 15.86 -16.49 29.29
CA VAL A 392 15.70 -17.80 29.93
C VAL A 392 17.02 -18.59 29.92
N LEU A 393 17.64 -18.70 28.75
CA LEU A 393 18.77 -19.60 28.51
C LEU A 393 20.13 -18.98 28.90
N GLY A 394 20.18 -17.67 29.09
CA GLY A 394 21.41 -16.92 29.30
C GLY A 394 22.16 -16.59 28.02
N TRP A 395 23.25 -15.81 28.16
CA TRP A 395 24.06 -15.35 27.04
C TRP A 395 24.96 -16.44 26.43
N ASP A 396 25.12 -17.60 27.09
CA ASP A 396 25.94 -18.71 26.58
C ASP A 396 25.41 -19.25 25.24
N VAL A 397 24.12 -19.06 24.96
CA VAL A 397 23.50 -19.41 23.68
C VAL A 397 24.16 -18.69 22.50
N ALA A 398 24.77 -17.51 22.69
CA ALA A 398 25.49 -16.79 21.64
C ALA A 398 26.70 -17.55 21.08
N GLN A 399 27.20 -18.56 21.80
CA GLN A 399 28.28 -19.44 21.35
C GLN A 399 27.77 -20.55 20.41
N THR A 400 26.45 -20.76 20.33
CA THR A 400 25.86 -21.82 19.51
C THR A 400 25.70 -21.39 18.05
N PRO A 401 25.86 -22.30 17.08
CA PRO A 401 25.54 -22.01 15.68
C PRO A 401 24.07 -21.66 15.46
N ALA A 402 23.16 -22.28 16.22
CA ALA A 402 21.72 -22.05 16.14
C ALA A 402 21.35 -20.59 16.40
N PHE A 403 22.01 -19.93 17.37
CA PHE A 403 21.83 -18.52 17.65
C PHE A 403 22.12 -17.64 16.43
N TRP A 404 23.28 -17.81 15.78
CA TRP A 404 23.65 -16.99 14.63
C TRP A 404 22.79 -17.27 13.40
N GLN A 405 22.35 -18.52 13.22
CA GLN A 405 21.35 -18.86 12.20
C GLN A 405 20.02 -18.17 12.45
N ALA A 406 19.60 -18.07 13.71
CA ALA A 406 18.38 -17.39 14.11
C ALA A 406 18.49 -15.86 13.97
N VAL A 407 19.65 -15.26 14.30
CA VAL A 407 19.94 -13.84 14.05
C VAL A 407 19.88 -13.52 12.56
N ALA A 408 20.54 -14.35 11.72
CA ALA A 408 20.48 -14.21 10.26
C ALA A 408 19.04 -14.40 9.74
N GLY A 409 18.29 -15.34 10.33
CA GLY A 409 16.88 -15.57 10.01
C GLY A 409 16.00 -14.38 10.36
N ILE A 410 16.15 -13.77 11.54
CA ILE A 410 15.43 -12.55 11.93
C ILE A 410 15.78 -11.38 11.01
N ALA A 411 17.06 -11.20 10.66
CA ALA A 411 17.47 -10.19 9.69
C ALA A 411 16.79 -10.42 8.32
N ALA A 412 16.77 -11.67 7.84
CA ALA A 412 16.06 -12.05 6.63
C ALA A 412 14.55 -11.81 6.74
N MET A 413 13.92 -12.07 7.89
CA MET A 413 12.51 -11.75 8.12
C MET A 413 12.25 -10.26 7.90
N GLY A 414 13.09 -9.38 8.47
CA GLY A 414 12.95 -7.93 8.32
C GLY A 414 13.03 -7.48 6.88
N VAL A 415 14.05 -7.97 6.15
CA VAL A 415 14.22 -7.67 4.72
C VAL A 415 13.04 -8.19 3.91
N LEU A 416 12.60 -9.43 4.11
CA LEU A 416 11.54 -10.06 3.33
C LEU A 416 10.16 -9.47 3.64
N ASN A 417 9.83 -9.20 4.90
CA ASN A 417 8.57 -8.54 5.29
C ASN A 417 8.42 -7.20 4.54
N VAL A 418 9.49 -6.40 4.53
CA VAL A 418 9.52 -5.07 3.89
C VAL A 418 9.53 -5.18 2.37
N ALA A 419 10.45 -5.97 1.81
CA ALA A 419 10.67 -6.05 0.37
C ALA A 419 9.44 -6.61 -0.36
N VAL A 420 8.82 -7.66 0.18
CA VAL A 420 7.62 -8.28 -0.44
C VAL A 420 6.44 -7.32 -0.36
N SER A 421 6.17 -6.73 0.80
CA SER A 421 5.05 -5.81 0.98
C SER A 421 5.18 -4.57 0.10
N PHE A 422 6.38 -3.98 0.07
CA PHE A 422 6.72 -2.87 -0.82
C PHE A 422 6.57 -3.26 -2.29
N ALA A 423 7.17 -4.39 -2.71
CA ALA A 423 7.17 -4.81 -4.10
C ALA A 423 5.74 -5.03 -4.61
N LEU A 424 4.87 -5.67 -3.82
CA LEU A 424 3.47 -5.87 -4.20
C LEU A 424 2.72 -4.54 -4.33
N SER A 425 2.90 -3.65 -3.35
CA SER A 425 2.24 -2.34 -3.35
C SER A 425 2.72 -1.44 -4.50
N PHE A 426 4.04 -1.35 -4.70
CA PHE A 426 4.66 -0.59 -5.77
C PHE A 426 4.31 -1.15 -7.15
N ASN A 427 4.36 -2.47 -7.37
CA ASN A 427 3.99 -3.06 -8.65
C ASN A 427 2.51 -2.85 -8.98
N LEU A 428 1.63 -2.92 -7.97
CA LEU A 428 0.22 -2.60 -8.14
C LEU A 428 0.03 -1.13 -8.55
N ALA A 429 0.75 -0.21 -7.90
CA ALA A 429 0.75 1.22 -8.22
C ALA A 429 1.47 1.58 -9.54
N LEU A 430 2.30 0.69 -10.07
CA LEU A 430 2.95 0.84 -11.38
C LEU A 430 2.11 0.32 -12.53
N ARG A 431 1.33 -0.75 -12.33
CA ARG A 431 0.44 -1.32 -13.35
C ARG A 431 -0.59 -0.32 -13.84
N SER A 432 -0.81 0.75 -13.09
CA SER A 432 -1.68 1.85 -13.46
C SER A 432 -1.06 2.90 -14.38
N ARG A 433 0.26 2.90 -14.54
CA ARG A 433 1.01 3.97 -15.23
C ARG A 433 1.55 3.47 -16.57
N ALA A 434 1.30 4.23 -17.62
CA ALA A 434 1.80 3.95 -18.97
C ALA A 434 3.28 4.38 -19.12
N LEU A 435 4.15 3.90 -18.24
CA LEU A 435 5.59 4.12 -18.35
C LEU A 435 6.17 3.26 -19.49
N LYS A 436 6.90 3.87 -20.42
CA LYS A 436 7.63 3.14 -21.47
C LYS A 436 8.66 2.22 -20.81
N ARG A 437 8.92 1.05 -21.43
CA ARG A 437 9.86 0.05 -20.87
C ARG A 437 11.31 0.57 -20.77
N SER A 438 11.69 1.55 -21.60
CA SER A 438 12.98 2.25 -21.56
C SER A 438 13.21 2.97 -20.24
N ASP A 439 12.22 3.75 -19.81
CA ASP A 439 12.32 4.68 -18.67
C ASP A 439 12.48 3.90 -17.36
N ARG A 440 11.87 2.70 -17.29
CA ARG A 440 12.00 1.79 -16.14
C ARG A 440 13.44 1.30 -15.93
N ARG A 441 14.17 1.00 -17.01
CA ARG A 441 15.55 0.51 -16.93
C ARG A 441 16.49 1.62 -16.45
N GLU A 442 16.33 2.82 -17.00
CA GLU A 442 17.15 3.98 -16.65
C GLU A 442 16.95 4.40 -15.18
N ILE A 443 15.71 4.46 -14.71
CA ILE A 443 15.39 4.74 -13.30
C ILE A 443 15.96 3.66 -12.37
N SER A 444 15.82 2.38 -12.72
CA SER A 444 16.39 1.29 -11.91
C SER A 444 17.92 1.34 -11.82
N ALA A 445 18.59 1.74 -12.92
CA ALA A 445 20.03 1.90 -12.95
C ALA A 445 20.47 3.09 -12.12
N ALA A 446 19.74 4.21 -12.17
CA ALA A 446 20.01 5.41 -11.38
C ALA A 446 19.89 5.14 -9.87
N VAL A 447 18.81 4.46 -9.43
CA VAL A 447 18.65 4.04 -8.03
C VAL A 447 19.78 3.11 -7.60
N ARG A 448 20.10 2.09 -8.40
CA ARG A 448 21.20 1.15 -8.08
C ARG A 448 22.53 1.87 -7.97
N HIS A 449 22.83 2.79 -8.88
CA HIS A 449 24.06 3.56 -8.87
C HIS A 449 24.16 4.50 -7.66
N ALA A 450 23.05 5.12 -7.24
CA ALA A 450 23.00 5.95 -6.04
C ALA A 450 23.23 5.13 -4.75
N ILE A 451 22.60 3.95 -4.65
CA ILE A 451 22.82 3.00 -3.54
C ILE A 451 24.30 2.58 -3.46
N LEU A 452 24.92 2.26 -4.61
CA LEU A 452 26.32 1.81 -4.67
C LEU A 452 27.32 2.93 -4.36
N ARG A 453 27.04 4.18 -4.75
CA ARG A 453 27.93 5.32 -4.48
C ARG A 453 27.92 5.78 -3.02
N SER A 454 26.83 5.58 -2.29
CA SER A 454 26.70 6.09 -0.92
C SER A 454 25.86 5.15 -0.05
N PRO A 455 26.38 3.95 0.28
CA PRO A 455 25.63 3.01 1.13
C PRO A 455 25.35 3.60 2.52
N GLY A 456 26.23 4.46 3.05
CA GLY A 456 26.03 5.12 4.34
C GLY A 456 24.83 6.07 4.41
N SER A 457 24.41 6.69 3.29
CA SER A 457 23.23 7.56 3.26
C SER A 457 21.91 6.80 3.35
N LEU A 458 21.94 5.47 3.21
CA LEU A 458 20.79 4.60 3.42
C LEU A 458 20.45 4.41 4.90
N ILE A 459 21.39 4.69 5.80
CA ILE A 459 21.19 4.49 7.24
C ILE A 459 21.14 5.85 7.92
N TRP A 460 22.01 6.78 7.54
CA TRP A 460 22.13 8.09 8.20
C TRP A 460 21.71 9.23 7.28
N PRO A 461 20.99 10.26 7.80
CA PRO A 461 20.69 11.42 7.00
C PRO A 461 21.96 12.17 6.60
N PRO A 462 22.06 12.68 5.36
CA PRO A 462 23.17 13.53 4.95
C PRO A 462 23.18 14.77 5.85
N ARG A 463 24.37 15.23 6.22
CA ARG A 463 24.51 16.50 6.94
C ARG A 463 23.84 17.60 6.10
N PRO A 464 23.08 18.52 6.70
CA PRO A 464 22.47 19.61 5.94
C PRO A 464 23.58 20.29 5.14
N ARG A 465 23.43 20.36 3.81
CA ARG A 465 24.27 21.23 3.00
C ARG A 465 24.00 22.64 3.50
N ASN A 466 24.99 23.28 4.12
CA ASN A 466 24.95 24.72 4.33
C ASN A 466 24.86 25.36 2.94
N VAL A 467 23.67 25.78 2.53
CA VAL A 467 23.46 26.60 1.31
C VAL A 467 23.83 28.06 1.63
N ALA A 468 24.95 28.26 2.33
CA ALA A 468 25.47 29.54 2.75
C ALA A 468 26.97 29.62 2.40
N ALA A 469 27.30 29.51 1.11
CA ALA A 469 28.61 29.88 0.55
C ALA A 469 28.65 29.83 -1.00
N ALA A 470 27.55 30.20 -1.69
CA ALA A 470 27.57 30.38 -3.15
C ALA A 470 26.95 31.72 -3.60
N GLY A 471 26.80 32.67 -2.68
CA GLY A 471 26.62 34.08 -2.98
C GLY A 471 27.91 34.80 -2.61
N GLY A 472 28.94 34.67 -3.44
CA GLY A 472 30.10 35.56 -3.40
C GLY A 472 29.79 36.78 -4.28
N PRO A 473 30.07 38.02 -3.82
CA PRO A 473 29.80 39.21 -4.62
C PRO A 473 30.89 39.37 -5.67
N THR A 474 30.51 39.34 -6.94
CA THR A 474 31.02 40.20 -8.03
C THR A 474 30.05 40.12 -9.19
#